data_AF-A0A3N5V9P5-F1
#
_entry.id   AF-A0A3N5V9P5-F1
#
_cell.length_a   1.000
_cell.length_b   1.000
_cell.length_c   1.000
_cell.angle_alpha   90.00
_cell.angle_beta   90.00
_cell.angle_gamma   90.00
#
_symmetry.space_group_name_H-M   'P 1'
#
loop_
_entity.id
_entity.type
_entity.pdbx_description
1 polymer ?
#
loop_
_entity_poly.entity_id
_entity_poly.type
_entity_poly.pdbx_seq_one_letter_code
_entity_poly.pdbx_strand_id
1 'polypeptide(L)'
;MANEEQLSRLLASFTVDGTPLTALIGNKLEWSVTILTAAMLSNENLAASMEAEEMVDAAINYSNLIQERLGYYESVKVHSLERLLGT
;
A
#
# COMPACT_ATOMS: atom_id res chain seq x y z
N MET A 1 -22.51 -23.82 -24.55
CA MET A 1 -21.40 -23.16 -25.26
C MET A 1 -21.49 -21.63 -25.15
N ALA A 2 -22.55 -20.95 -25.61
CA ALA A 2 -22.64 -19.48 -25.54
C ALA A 2 -22.54 -18.87 -24.12
N ASN A 3 -23.14 -19.49 -23.10
CA ASN A 3 -23.08 -19.00 -21.70
C ASN A 3 -21.71 -19.16 -21.05
N GLU A 4 -20.97 -20.21 -21.39
CA GLU A 4 -19.64 -20.48 -20.84
C GLU A 4 -18.61 -19.47 -21.36
N GLU A 5 -18.73 -19.12 -22.65
CA GLU A 5 -17.89 -18.11 -23.29
C GLU A 5 -18.18 -16.69 -22.78
N GLN A 6 -19.45 -16.39 -22.45
CA GLN A 6 -19.79 -15.13 -21.78
C GLN A 6 -19.26 -15.06 -20.35
N LEU A 7 -19.34 -16.16 -19.59
CA LEU A 7 -18.81 -16.23 -18.24
C LEU A 7 -17.28 -16.09 -18.21
N SER A 8 -16.58 -16.75 -19.14
CA SER A 8 -15.13 -16.66 -19.26
C SER A 8 -14.66 -15.27 -19.71
N ARG A 9 -15.38 -14.59 -20.63
CA ARG A 9 -15.10 -13.18 -20.97
C ARG A 9 -15.36 -12.23 -19.80
N LEU A 10 -16.41 -12.47 -19.01
CA LEU A 10 -16.69 -11.67 -17.82
C LEU A 10 -15.54 -11.81 -16.80
N LEU A 11 -15.12 -13.04 -16.52
CA LEU A 11 -14.01 -13.31 -15.62
C LEU A 11 -12.69 -12.72 -16.15
N ALA A 12 -12.40 -12.87 -17.44
CA ALA A 12 -11.24 -12.28 -18.09
C ALA A 12 -11.25 -10.74 -18.04
N SER A 13 -12.43 -10.10 -18.11
CA SER A 13 -12.55 -8.65 -17.95
C SER A 13 -12.27 -8.17 -16.52
N PHE A 14 -12.59 -8.99 -15.51
CA PHE A 14 -12.29 -8.71 -14.11
C PHE A 14 -10.83 -8.97 -13.74
N THR A 15 -10.19 -9.94 -14.38
CA THR A 15 -8.80 -10.32 -14.11
C THR A 15 -7.82 -9.73 -15.12
N VAL A 16 -8.29 -9.00 -16.14
CA VAL A 16 -7.49 -8.54 -17.30
C VAL A 16 -6.62 -9.69 -17.81
N ASP A 17 -7.27 -10.77 -18.24
CA ASP A 17 -6.64 -12.02 -18.70
C ASP A 17 -5.66 -12.66 -17.70
N GLY A 18 -5.91 -12.48 -16.40
CA GLY A 18 -5.05 -13.02 -15.33
C GLY A 18 -3.89 -12.11 -14.93
N THR A 19 -3.90 -10.84 -15.36
CA THR A 19 -2.98 -9.82 -14.87
C THR A 19 -3.18 -9.63 -13.36
N PRO A 20 -2.15 -9.83 -12.53
CA PRO A 20 -2.26 -9.60 -11.09
C PRO A 20 -2.71 -8.17 -10.81
N LEU A 21 -3.64 -7.98 -9.85
CA LEU A 21 -4.15 -6.65 -9.49
C LEU A 21 -3.00 -5.66 -9.20
N THR A 22 -1.92 -6.12 -8.55
CA THR A 22 -0.74 -5.30 -8.27
C THR A 22 0.01 -4.85 -9.52
N ALA A 23 -0.08 -5.56 -10.64
CA ALA A 23 0.47 -5.10 -11.91
C ALA A 23 -0.42 -4.03 -12.57
N LEU A 24 -1.72 -4.02 -12.23
CA LEU A 24 -2.68 -3.05 -12.75
C LEU A 24 -2.65 -1.72 -11.99
N ILE A 25 -2.60 -1.80 -10.65
CA ILE A 25 -2.71 -0.62 -9.78
C ILE A 25 -1.47 -0.36 -8.93
N GLY A 26 -0.49 -1.26 -8.92
CA GLY A 26 0.65 -1.20 -8.00
C GLY A 26 0.43 -2.00 -6.71
N ASN A 27 1.52 -2.34 -6.05
CA ASN A 27 1.56 -3.05 -4.77
C ASN A 27 1.41 -2.09 -3.57
N LYS A 28 1.23 -2.64 -2.37
CA LYS A 28 1.01 -1.86 -1.14
C LYS A 28 2.12 -0.83 -0.88
N LEU A 29 3.38 -1.19 -1.15
CA LEU A 29 4.52 -0.29 -0.94
C LEU A 29 4.49 0.85 -1.96
N GLU A 30 4.26 0.54 -3.23
CA GLU A 30 4.16 1.55 -4.31
C GLU A 30 3.07 2.58 -4.00
N TRP A 31 1.90 2.13 -3.54
CA TRP A 31 0.84 3.03 -3.09
C TRP A 31 1.25 3.88 -1.89
N SER A 32 1.85 3.27 -0.88
CA SER A 32 2.29 3.99 0.31
C SER A 32 3.30 5.08 -0.03
N VAL A 33 4.28 4.77 -0.87
CA VAL A 33 5.31 5.73 -1.30
C VAL A 33 4.67 6.84 -2.15
N THR A 34 3.82 6.48 -3.11
CA THR A 34 3.14 7.46 -3.98
C THR A 34 2.32 8.47 -3.19
N ILE A 35 1.57 8.01 -2.18
CA ILE A 35 0.76 8.90 -1.31
C ILE A 35 1.66 9.83 -0.50
N LEU A 36 2.76 9.32 0.06
CA LEU A 36 3.70 10.12 0.85
C LEU A 36 4.44 11.13 -0.02
N THR A 37 4.89 10.75 -1.21
CA THR A 37 5.51 11.67 -2.17
C THR A 37 4.51 12.74 -2.61
N ALA A 38 3.25 12.39 -2.87
CA ALA A 38 2.21 13.37 -3.19
C ALA A 38 1.97 14.35 -2.03
N ALA A 39 2.00 13.87 -0.77
CA ALA A 39 1.89 14.73 0.40
C ALA A 39 3.10 15.69 0.52
N MET A 40 4.32 15.21 0.25
CA MET A 40 5.53 16.05 0.22
C MET A 40 5.46 17.11 -0.88
N LEU A 41 5.02 16.73 -2.09
CA LEU A 41 4.81 17.66 -3.21
C LEU A 41 3.74 18.71 -2.92
N SER A 42 2.69 18.35 -2.16
CA SER A 42 1.63 19.28 -1.76
C SER A 42 2.10 20.35 -0.77
N ASN A 43 3.27 20.16 -0.15
CA ASN A 43 3.88 21.12 0.76
C ASN A 43 4.94 21.93 0.02
N GLU A 44 4.65 23.20 -0.28
CA GLU A 44 5.53 24.08 -1.05
C GLU A 44 6.94 24.22 -0.46
N ASN A 45 7.09 24.19 0.87
CA ASN A 45 8.40 24.30 1.51
C ASN A 45 9.25 23.06 1.25
N LEU A 46 8.67 21.87 1.39
CA LEU A 46 9.34 20.60 1.10
C LEU A 46 9.61 20.45 -0.39
N ALA A 47 8.62 20.80 -1.22
CA ALA A 47 8.69 20.72 -2.67
C ALA A 47 9.80 21.62 -3.24
N ALA A 48 10.05 22.78 -2.63
CA ALA A 48 11.10 23.70 -3.04
C ALA A 48 12.49 23.37 -2.46
N SER A 49 12.57 22.54 -1.40
CA SER A 49 13.81 22.28 -0.66
C SER A 49 14.44 20.92 -0.93
N MET A 50 13.80 20.06 -1.73
CA MET A 50 14.26 18.70 -2.00
C MET A 50 14.20 18.41 -3.49
N GLU A 51 15.15 17.61 -3.96
CA GLU A 51 15.07 17.04 -5.31
C GLU A 51 14.06 15.88 -5.35
N ALA A 52 13.53 15.57 -6.54
CA ALA A 52 12.51 14.54 -6.70
C ALA A 52 12.96 13.17 -6.18
N GLU A 53 14.22 12.82 -6.41
CA GLU A 53 14.84 11.56 -5.94
C GLU A 53 14.85 11.50 -4.40
N GLU A 54 15.23 12.61 -3.75
CA GLU A 54 15.27 12.72 -2.30
C GLU A 54 13.87 12.59 -1.67
N MET A 55 12.83 13.12 -2.34
CA MET A 55 11.45 12.97 -1.87
C MET A 55 10.98 11.51 -1.92
N VAL A 56 11.35 10.77 -2.97
CA VAL A 56 11.00 9.35 -3.09
C VAL A 56 11.73 8.53 -2.03
N ASP A 57 13.02 8.76 -1.83
CA ASP A 57 13.82 8.08 -0.80
C ASP A 57 13.28 8.38 0.61
N ALA A 58 12.94 9.64 0.88
CA ALA A 58 12.30 10.04 2.14
C ALA A 58 10.93 9.36 2.33
N ALA A 59 10.11 9.27 1.27
CA ALA A 59 8.81 8.60 1.32
C ALA A 59 8.94 7.10 1.57
N ILE A 60 9.94 6.42 0.98
CA ILE A 60 10.24 5.01 1.26
C ILE A 60 10.63 4.83 2.74
N ASN A 61 11.49 5.70 3.26
CA ASN A 61 11.90 5.67 4.66
C ASN A 61 10.70 5.86 5.61
N TYR A 62 9.86 6.87 5.35
CA TYR A 62 8.63 7.08 6.11
C TYR A 62 7.67 5.89 6.03
N SER A 63 7.54 5.25 4.87
CA SER A 63 6.71 4.05 4.73
C SER A 63 7.20 2.91 5.62
N ASN A 64 8.51 2.68 5.67
CA ASN A 64 9.12 1.67 6.55
C ASN A 64 8.87 1.98 8.04
N LEU A 65 9.06 3.24 8.43
CA LEU A 65 8.78 3.68 9.81
C LEU A 65 7.31 3.47 10.18
N ILE A 66 6.37 3.83 9.29
CA ILE A 66 4.93 3.62 9.54
C ILE A 66 4.65 2.13 9.77
N GLN A 67 5.20 1.26 8.93
CA GLN A 67 5.02 -0.19 9.08
C GLN A 67 5.55 -0.72 10.41
N GLU A 68 6.73 -0.27 10.83
CA GLU A 68 7.29 -0.63 12.14
C GLU A 68 6.38 -0.19 13.29
N ARG A 69 5.89 1.06 13.24
CA ARG A 69 5.02 1.61 14.29
C ARG A 69 3.69 0.86 14.36
N LEU A 70 3.08 0.55 13.22
CA LEU A 70 1.84 -0.24 13.17
C LEU A 70 2.06 -1.66 13.71
N GLY A 71 3.15 -2.32 13.35
CA GLY A 71 3.49 -3.64 13.88
C GLY A 71 3.68 -3.63 15.40
N TYR A 72 4.34 -2.58 15.93
CA TYR A 72 4.44 -2.39 17.38
C TYR A 72 3.05 -2.25 18.04
N TYR A 73 2.17 -1.40 17.52
CA TYR A 73 0.82 -1.25 18.07
C TYR A 73 -0.01 -2.54 18.01
N GLU A 74 0.10 -3.30 16.92
CA GLU A 74 -0.58 -4.59 16.79
C GLU A 74 -0.06 -5.60 17.84
N SER A 75 1.25 -5.70 18.02
CA SER A 75 1.84 -6.59 19.04
C SER A 75 1.43 -6.21 20.46
N VAL A 76 1.40 -4.92 20.81
CA VAL A 76 0.93 -4.44 22.12
C VAL A 76 -0.56 -4.74 22.31
N LYS A 77 -1.37 -4.62 21.25
CA LYS A 77 -2.80 -4.96 21.30
C LYS A 77 -3.00 -6.45 21.55
N VAL A 78 -2.25 -7.32 20.86
CA VAL A 78 -2.29 -8.77 21.07
C VAL A 78 -1.91 -9.10 22.51
N HIS A 79 -0.80 -8.55 23.01
CA HIS A 79 -0.36 -8.81 24.39
C HIS A 79 -1.35 -8.31 25.46
N SER A 80 -2.03 -7.19 25.18
CA SER A 80 -3.08 -6.67 26.06
C SER A 80 -4.33 -7.55 26.05
N LEU A 81 -4.66 -8.15 24.91
CA LEU A 81 -5.76 -9.11 24.77
C LEU A 81 -5.43 -10.44 25.46
N GLU A 82 -4.21 -10.96 25.33
CA GLU A 82 -3.74 -12.16 26.05
C GLU A 82 -3.88 -11.97 27.57
N ARG A 83 -3.41 -10.82 28.08
CA ARG A 83 -3.54 -10.47 29.50
C ARG A 83 -4.99 -10.40 29.99
N LEU A 84 -5.91 -9.88 29.16
CA LEU A 84 -7.34 -9.80 29.49
C LEU A 84 -8.04 -11.18 29.43
N LEU A 85 -7.57 -12.07 28.57
CA LEU A 85 -8.10 -13.43 28.42
C LEU A 85 -7.51 -14.42 29.43
N GLY A 86 -6.54 -14.00 30.24
CA GLY A 86 -5.98 -14.80 31.34
C GLY A 86 -5.14 -15.99 30.88
N THR A 87 -4.70 -15.98 29.62
CA THR A 87 -3.74 -16.94 29.05
C THR A 87 -2.34 -16.36 29.04
#